data_AF-A0A923SPQ4-F1
#
_entry.id   AF-A0A923SPQ4-F1
#
_cell.length_a   1.000
_cell.length_b   1.000
_cell.length_c   1.000
_cell.angle_alpha   90.00
_cell.angle_beta   90.00
_cell.angle_gamma   90.00
#
_symmetry.space_group_name_H-M   'P 1'
#
loop_
_entity.id
_entity.type
_entity.pdbx_description
1 polymer ?
#
loop_
_entity_poly.entity_id
_entity_poly.type
_entity_poly.pdbx_seq_one_letter_code
_entity_poly.pdbx_strand_id
1 'polypeptide(L)'
;MANHYICTDVYTVRAGDTLYSIAQRYQVEVDLLMRANRVRNPYNLRIGTKLCIPGPAENTPVPQPLPEVEPEESEEPQGGVPAGCKTVHTVKMGDTLYMIAKMHHISLDALMRANPDIDPYNLRIGTNLCIPE
;
A
#
# COMPACT_ATOMS: atom_id res chain seq x y z
N MET A 1 18.08 20.11 5.17
CA MET A 1 19.09 19.06 4.89
C MET A 1 18.38 17.96 4.12
N ALA A 2 18.86 17.54 2.95
CA ALA A 2 18.20 16.49 2.20
C ALA A 2 18.50 15.14 2.87
N ASN A 3 17.47 14.43 3.35
CA ASN A 3 17.63 13.06 3.83
C ASN A 3 18.21 12.21 2.71
N HIS A 4 19.46 11.77 2.89
CA HIS A 4 20.16 10.96 1.90
C HIS A 4 19.88 9.48 2.19
N TYR A 5 18.97 8.89 1.41
CA TYR A 5 18.67 7.47 1.45
C TYR A 5 19.54 6.72 0.46
N ILE A 6 20.14 5.61 0.90
CA ILE A 6 20.97 4.72 0.08
C ILE A 6 20.34 3.32 0.01
N CYS A 7 20.81 2.50 -0.92
CA CYS A 7 20.43 1.10 -0.97
C CYS A 7 21.10 0.32 0.15
N THR A 8 20.34 -0.15 1.13
CA THR A 8 20.88 -0.89 2.28
C THR A 8 20.65 -2.40 2.17
N ASP A 9 19.63 -2.83 1.44
CA ASP A 9 19.35 -4.24 1.16
C ASP A 9 18.77 -4.42 -0.25
N VAL A 10 18.76 -5.65 -0.77
CA VAL A 10 18.16 -6.02 -2.05
C VAL A 10 17.15 -7.15 -1.85
N TYR A 11 15.87 -6.82 -2.00
CA TYR A 11 14.79 -7.81 -1.92
C TYR A 11 14.45 -8.35 -3.31
N THR A 12 14.26 -9.67 -3.42
CA THR A 12 13.76 -10.30 -4.66
C THR A 12 12.29 -10.62 -4.52
N VAL A 13 11.46 -10.00 -5.37
CA VAL A 13 10.00 -10.14 -5.38
C VAL A 13 9.58 -11.59 -5.54
N ARG A 14 8.67 -12.04 -4.68
CA ARG A 14 8.09 -13.38 -4.65
C ARG A 14 6.61 -13.33 -5.05
N ALA A 15 6.05 -14.51 -5.31
CA ALA A 15 4.62 -14.64 -5.59
C ALA A 15 3.79 -14.11 -4.40
N GLY A 16 2.84 -13.22 -4.68
CA GLY A 16 1.99 -12.61 -3.67
C GLY A 16 2.54 -11.32 -3.05
N ASP A 17 3.79 -10.94 -3.34
CA ASP A 17 4.34 -9.69 -2.86
C ASP A 17 3.68 -8.48 -3.54
N THR A 18 3.54 -7.42 -2.75
CA THR A 18 3.18 -6.08 -3.21
C THR A 18 4.24 -5.10 -2.70
N LEU A 19 4.33 -3.91 -3.29
CA LEU A 19 5.22 -2.89 -2.72
C LEU A 19 4.82 -2.55 -1.28
N TYR A 20 3.53 -2.58 -0.95
CA TYR A 20 3.05 -2.37 0.43
C TYR A 20 3.58 -3.43 1.39
N SER A 21 3.43 -4.72 1.07
CA SER A 21 3.88 -5.81 1.96
C SER A 21 5.40 -5.82 2.14
N ILE A 22 6.15 -5.44 1.09
CA ILE A 22 7.61 -5.30 1.16
C ILE A 22 7.98 -4.07 2.00
N ALA A 23 7.36 -2.92 1.71
CA ALA A 23 7.60 -1.67 2.42
C ALA A 23 7.34 -1.83 3.92
N GLN A 24 6.20 -2.43 4.29
CA GLN A 24 5.83 -2.72 5.67
C GLN A 24 6.84 -3.66 6.35
N ARG A 25 7.29 -4.72 5.66
CA ARG A 25 8.28 -5.67 6.19
C ARG A 25 9.62 -5.00 6.52
N TYR A 26 10.05 -4.07 5.67
CA TYR A 26 11.29 -3.32 5.84
C TYR A 26 11.09 -2.01 6.59
N GLN A 27 9.86 -1.73 7.01
CA GLN A 27 9.43 -0.50 7.66
C GLN A 27 9.87 0.77 6.89
N VAL A 28 9.74 0.74 5.56
CA VAL A 28 10.00 1.89 4.68
C VAL A 28 8.68 2.40 4.11
N GLU A 29 8.62 3.67 3.72
CA GLU A 29 7.47 4.19 3.00
C GLU A 29 7.39 3.59 1.59
N VAL A 30 6.17 3.28 1.12
CA VAL A 30 5.95 2.77 -0.24
C VAL A 30 6.46 3.76 -1.29
N ASP A 31 6.21 5.05 -1.10
CA ASP A 31 6.68 6.11 -2.01
C ASP A 31 8.21 6.21 -2.05
N LEU A 32 8.87 6.02 -0.91
CA LEU A 32 10.32 5.99 -0.86
C LEU A 32 10.86 4.75 -1.60
N LEU A 33 10.26 3.58 -1.38
CA LEU A 33 10.59 2.34 -2.07
C LEU A 33 10.38 2.47 -3.60
N MET A 34 9.28 3.08 -4.03
CA MET A 34 8.98 3.34 -5.44
C MET A 34 10.00 4.27 -6.09
N ARG A 35 10.30 5.41 -5.45
CA ARG A 35 11.28 6.38 -5.95
C ARG A 35 12.67 5.76 -6.07
N ALA A 36 13.10 5.01 -5.05
CA ALA A 36 14.40 4.32 -5.05
C ALA A 36 14.54 3.32 -6.21
N ASN A 37 13.43 2.66 -6.59
CA ASN A 37 13.41 1.64 -7.63
C ASN A 37 12.85 2.09 -8.97
N ARG A 38 12.54 3.39 -9.12
CA ARG A 38 11.90 3.98 -10.31
C ARG A 38 10.61 3.24 -10.71
N VAL A 39 9.90 2.69 -9.73
CA VAL A 39 8.62 2.01 -9.97
C VAL A 39 7.54 3.07 -10.11
N ARG A 40 6.97 3.18 -11.30
CA ARG A 40 5.87 4.13 -11.60
C ARG A 40 4.49 3.55 -11.31
N ASN A 41 4.34 2.24 -11.50
CA ASN A 41 3.10 1.53 -11.25
C ASN A 41 3.35 0.52 -10.13
N PRO A 42 2.81 0.74 -8.92
CA PRO A 42 3.05 -0.13 -7.76
C PRO A 42 2.46 -1.54 -7.94
N TYR A 43 1.53 -1.69 -8.88
CA TYR A 43 0.82 -2.94 -9.15
C TYR A 43 1.48 -3.79 -10.22
N ASN A 44 2.48 -3.26 -10.93
CA ASN A 44 3.22 -4.00 -11.96
C ASN A 44 4.51 -4.60 -11.38
N LEU A 45 4.42 -5.14 -10.17
CA LEU A 45 5.55 -5.75 -9.51
C LEU A 45 5.73 -7.19 -10.01
N ARG A 46 6.82 -7.45 -10.73
CA ARG A 46 7.06 -8.76 -11.35
C ARG A 46 7.85 -9.68 -10.42
N ILE A 47 7.43 -10.93 -10.32
CA ILE A 47 8.17 -11.97 -9.58
C ILE A 47 9.61 -12.06 -10.13
N GLY A 48 10.59 -12.16 -9.24
CA GLY A 48 12.02 -12.17 -9.58
C GLY A 48 12.64 -10.78 -9.75
N THR A 49 11.85 -9.70 -9.72
CA THR A 49 12.39 -8.34 -9.73
C THR A 49 13.22 -8.11 -8.46
N LYS A 50 14.40 -7.52 -8.62
CA LYS A 50 15.22 -7.07 -7.49
C LYS A 50 14.86 -5.63 -7.16
N LEU A 51 14.41 -5.39 -5.94
CA LEU A 51 14.16 -4.07 -5.40
C LEU A 51 15.28 -3.71 -4.43
N CYS A 52 15.87 -2.55 -4.65
CA CYS A 52 16.65 -1.85 -3.65
C CYS A 52 15.75 -1.43 -2.48
N ILE A 53 16.13 -1.79 -1.26
CA ILE A 53 15.47 -1.30 -0.05
C ILE A 53 16.22 -0.05 0.42
N PRO A 54 15.58 1.14 0.37
CA PRO A 54 16.21 2.38 0.79
C PRO A 54 16.27 2.47 2.33
N GLY A 55 17.42 2.86 2.85
CA GLY A 55 17.64 3.15 4.27
C GLY A 55 18.53 4.37 4.47
N PRO A 56 18.57 4.96 5.68
CA PRO A 56 19.47 6.08 5.98
C PRO A 56 20.94 5.68 5.78
N ALA A 57 21.75 6.61 5.26
CA ALA A 57 23.17 6.36 4.96
C ALA A 57 24.05 6.07 6.20
N GLU A 58 23.56 6.39 7.40
CA GLU A 58 24.21 6.03 8.66
C GLU A 58 23.55 4.79 9.23
N ASN A 59 24.35 3.74 9.36
CA ASN A 59 23.96 2.36 9.62
C ASN A 59 23.55 2.13 11.09
N THR A 60 22.67 2.96 11.63
CA THR A 60 21.84 2.56 12.76
C THR A 60 20.53 2.00 12.21
N PRO A 61 20.16 0.75 12.52
CA PRO A 61 18.75 0.39 12.46
C PRO A 61 18.10 1.36 13.41
N VAL A 62 17.37 2.34 12.88
CA VAL A 62 16.47 3.12 13.72
C VAL A 62 15.52 2.06 14.26
N PRO A 63 15.51 1.79 15.58
CA PRO A 63 14.43 1.04 16.15
C PRO A 63 13.25 1.95 15.90
N GLN A 64 12.43 1.63 14.91
CA GLN A 64 11.15 2.26 14.85
C GLN A 64 10.50 1.83 16.16
N PRO A 65 10.05 2.77 17.00
CA PRO A 65 8.96 2.42 17.88
C PRO A 65 7.96 1.70 16.99
N LEU A 66 7.44 0.55 17.42
CA LEU A 66 6.12 0.16 16.91
C LEU A 66 5.31 1.45 16.92
N PRO A 67 4.57 1.80 15.84
CA PRO A 67 3.46 2.71 16.06
C PRO A 67 2.61 2.03 17.13
N GLU A 68 2.79 2.47 18.38
CA GLU A 68 1.80 2.32 19.43
C GLU A 68 0.57 2.90 18.76
N VAL A 69 -0.39 2.03 18.47
CA VAL A 69 -1.60 2.39 17.76
C VAL A 69 -2.39 3.26 18.73
N GLU A 70 -2.03 4.53 18.83
CA GLU A 70 -2.92 5.56 19.29
C GLU A 70 -4.01 5.62 18.20
N PRO A 71 -5.26 5.29 18.53
CA PRO A 71 -6.33 5.36 17.54
C PRO A 71 -6.47 6.83 17.17
N GLU A 72 -5.80 7.26 16.11
CA GLU A 72 -6.12 8.51 15.43
C GLU A 72 -7.53 8.37 14.86
N GLU A 73 -8.44 8.78 15.73
CA GLU A 73 -9.74 9.39 15.52
C GLU A 73 -10.28 9.24 14.08
N SER A 74 -11.36 8.47 14.03
CA SER A 74 -12.28 8.36 12.91
C SER A 74 -12.72 9.73 12.43
N GLU A 75 -12.05 10.27 11.41
CA GLU A 75 -12.76 11.08 10.45
C GLU A 75 -13.54 10.12 9.54
N GLU A 76 -14.85 10.06 9.79
CA GLU A 76 -15.81 9.44 8.88
C GLU A 76 -15.61 10.02 7.47
N PRO A 77 -15.44 9.21 6.41
CA PRO A 77 -15.77 9.69 5.09
C PRO A 77 -17.29 9.87 5.06
N GLN A 78 -17.72 11.11 5.24
CA GLN A 78 -19.06 11.57 4.93
C GLN A 78 -19.25 11.47 3.41
N GLY A 79 -19.85 10.38 2.95
CA GLY A 79 -20.16 10.21 1.55
C GLY A 79 -21.04 8.99 1.36
N GLY A 80 -22.34 9.23 1.20
CA GLY A 80 -23.29 8.17 0.88
C GLY A 80 -22.83 7.36 -0.32
N VAL A 81 -23.00 6.05 -0.23
CA VAL A 81 -22.62 5.08 -1.26
C VAL A 81 -23.05 5.58 -2.66
N PRO A 82 -22.12 5.80 -3.60
CA PRO A 82 -22.51 6.21 -4.95
C PRO A 82 -23.37 5.10 -5.60
N ALA A 83 -24.40 5.51 -6.35
CA ALA A 83 -25.24 4.60 -7.11
C ALA A 83 -24.36 3.75 -8.05
N GLY A 84 -24.38 2.42 -7.89
CA GLY A 84 -23.48 1.49 -8.58
C GLY A 84 -22.66 0.57 -7.67
N CYS A 85 -22.83 0.69 -6.34
CA CYS A 85 -22.20 -0.20 -5.39
C CYS A 85 -22.94 -1.54 -5.24
N LYS A 86 -22.30 -2.65 -5.61
CA LYS A 86 -22.87 -3.99 -5.50
C LYS A 86 -22.72 -4.55 -4.09
N THR A 87 -21.53 -4.41 -3.52
CA THR A 87 -21.21 -4.86 -2.16
C THR A 87 -20.14 -3.95 -1.55
N VAL A 88 -19.99 -4.03 -0.23
CA VAL A 88 -18.97 -3.28 0.51
C VAL A 88 -17.93 -4.27 1.05
N HIS A 89 -16.65 -4.00 0.78
CA HIS A 89 -15.53 -4.74 1.34
C HIS A 89 -14.86 -3.89 2.43
N THR A 90 -14.87 -4.37 3.67
CA THR A 90 -14.11 -3.75 4.76
C THR A 90 -12.66 -4.23 4.72
N VAL A 91 -11.72 -3.31 4.57
CA VAL A 91 -10.28 -3.59 4.50
C VAL A 91 -9.80 -4.25 5.79
N LYS A 92 -9.12 -5.39 5.65
CA LYS A 92 -8.50 -6.15 6.74
C LYS A 92 -6.98 -6.08 6.66
N MET A 93 -6.32 -6.53 7.72
CA MET A 93 -4.86 -6.66 7.73
C MET A 93 -4.37 -7.49 6.54
N GLY A 94 -3.48 -6.92 5.73
CA GLY A 94 -2.93 -7.57 4.53
C GLY A 94 -3.74 -7.37 3.26
N ASP A 95 -4.92 -6.74 3.33
CA ASP A 95 -5.63 -6.32 2.14
C ASP A 95 -4.86 -5.24 1.39
N THR A 96 -4.94 -5.32 0.06
CA THR A 96 -4.53 -4.25 -0.85
C THR A 96 -5.64 -4.08 -1.88
N LEU A 97 -5.78 -2.89 -2.48
CA LEU A 97 -6.76 -2.68 -3.56
C LEU A 97 -6.61 -3.72 -4.68
N TYR A 98 -5.38 -4.14 -4.98
CA TYR A 98 -5.12 -5.19 -5.96
C TYR A 98 -5.71 -6.55 -5.54
N MET A 99 -5.46 -7.00 -4.30
CA MET A 99 -5.97 -8.28 -3.80
C MET A 99 -7.49 -8.25 -3.68
N ILE A 100 -8.07 -7.13 -3.25
CA ILE A 100 -9.52 -6.94 -3.16
C ILE A 100 -10.15 -7.00 -4.55
N ALA A 101 -9.62 -6.24 -5.53
CA ALA A 101 -10.13 -6.27 -6.89
C ALA A 101 -10.06 -7.69 -7.49
N LYS A 102 -8.94 -8.39 -7.28
CA LYS A 102 -8.76 -9.78 -7.71
C LYS A 102 -9.74 -10.74 -7.04
N MET A 103 -9.98 -10.58 -5.74
CA MET A 103 -10.91 -11.41 -4.95
C MET A 103 -12.35 -11.25 -5.43
N HIS A 104 -12.75 -10.02 -5.78
CA HIS A 104 -14.08 -9.71 -6.28
C HIS A 104 -14.21 -9.84 -7.80
N HIS A 105 -13.17 -10.35 -8.48
CA HIS A 105 -13.14 -10.55 -9.94
C HIS A 105 -13.41 -9.29 -10.76
N ILE A 106 -13.07 -8.11 -10.23
CA ILE A 106 -13.18 -6.84 -10.93
C ILE A 106 -11.79 -6.31 -11.29
N SER A 107 -11.74 -5.37 -12.23
CA SER A 107 -10.48 -4.67 -12.50
C SER A 107 -10.15 -3.71 -11.34
N LEU A 108 -8.87 -3.60 -11.01
CA LEU A 108 -8.39 -2.60 -10.05
C LEU A 108 -8.80 -1.18 -10.45
N ASP A 109 -8.77 -0.88 -11.75
CA ASP A 109 -9.21 0.41 -12.28
C ASP A 109 -10.70 0.67 -12.00
N ALA A 110 -11.56 -0.34 -12.14
CA ALA A 110 -12.97 -0.24 -11.76
C ALA A 110 -13.14 -0.02 -10.26
N LEU A 111 -12.37 -0.72 -9.43
CA LEU A 111 -12.38 -0.53 -7.98
C LEU A 111 -11.95 0.90 -7.60
N MET A 112 -10.86 1.41 -8.18
CA MET A 112 -10.38 2.77 -7.89
C MET A 112 -11.37 3.83 -8.39
N ARG A 113 -11.95 3.66 -9.59
CA ARG A 113 -12.98 4.58 -10.09
C ARG A 113 -14.23 4.62 -9.21
N ALA A 114 -14.59 3.50 -8.59
CA ALA A 114 -15.71 3.45 -7.64
C ALA A 114 -15.36 4.05 -6.26
N ASN A 115 -14.08 4.25 -5.96
CA ASN A 115 -13.58 4.75 -4.68
C ASN A 115 -12.56 5.88 -4.90
N PRO A 116 -12.96 7.02 -5.50
CA PRO A 116 -12.04 8.08 -5.92
C PRO A 116 -11.31 8.77 -4.77
N ASP A 117 -11.86 8.71 -3.55
CA ASP A 117 -11.30 9.35 -2.35
C ASP A 117 -10.30 8.45 -1.59
N ILE A 118 -10.08 7.21 -2.06
CA ILE A 118 -9.17 6.28 -1.43
C ILE A 118 -7.75 6.49 -1.94
N ASP A 119 -6.83 6.71 -1.00
CA ASP A 119 -5.40 6.65 -1.29
C ASP A 119 -4.98 5.18 -1.49
N PRO A 120 -4.57 4.78 -2.71
CA PRO A 120 -4.09 3.42 -2.98
C PRO A 120 -2.83 3.01 -2.21
N TYR A 121 -2.05 3.98 -1.74
CA TYR A 121 -0.78 3.78 -1.05
C TYR A 121 -0.92 3.72 0.46
N ASN A 122 -2.05 4.21 0.99
CA ASN A 122 -2.34 4.29 2.42
C ASN A 122 -3.71 3.69 2.74
N LEU A 123 -3.92 2.44 2.31
CA LEU A 123 -5.18 1.75 2.55
C LEU A 123 -5.30 1.36 4.03
N ARG A 124 -6.13 2.08 4.78
CA ARG A 124 -6.32 1.88 6.23
C ARG A 124 -7.21 0.67 6.51
N ILE A 125 -6.82 -0.14 7.51
CA ILE A 125 -7.65 -1.22 8.03
C ILE A 125 -8.97 -0.63 8.56
N GLY A 126 -10.09 -1.30 8.27
CA GLY A 126 -11.44 -0.85 8.63
C GLY A 126 -12.10 0.06 7.58
N THR A 127 -11.36 0.51 6.56
CA THR A 127 -11.92 1.30 5.46
C THR A 127 -12.97 0.49 4.71
N ASN A 128 -14.13 1.07 4.43
CA ASN A 128 -15.15 0.45 3.61
C ASN A 128 -14.95 0.83 2.14
N LEU A 129 -14.69 -0.17 1.30
CA LEU A 129 -14.57 -0.01 -0.14
C LEU A 129 -15.84 -0.44 -0.84
N CYS A 130 -16.33 0.42 -1.71
CA CYS A 130 -17.39 0.07 -2.63
C CYS A 130 -16.87 -0.87 -3.72
N ILE A 131 -17.49 -2.03 -3.86
CA ILE A 131 -17.22 -2.99 -4.94
C ILE A 131 -18.27 -2.77 -6.03
N PRO A 132 -17.90 -2.24 -7.20
CA PRO A 132 -18.83 -2.06 -8.32
C PRO A 132 -19.25 -3.41 -8.93
N GLU A 133 -20.30 -3.40 -9.75
CA GLU A 133 -20.73 -4.57 -10.53
C GLU A 133 -19.70 -5.10 -11.52
#